data_AF-L1IZP9-F1
#
_entry.id   AF-L1IZP9-F1
#
_cell.length_a   1.000
_cell.length_b   1.000
_cell.length_c   1.000
_cell.angle_alpha   90.00
_cell.angle_beta   90.00
_cell.angle_gamma   90.00
#
_symmetry.space_group_name_H-M   'P 1'
#
loop_
_entity.id
_entity.type
_entity.pdbx_description
1 polymer ?
#
loop_
_entity_poly.entity_id
_entity_poly.type
_entity_poly.pdbx_seq_one_letter_code
_entity_poly.pdbx_strand_id
1 'polypeptide(L)'
;MDKEEVKQEEKPAAASIPAEEAGEEGEESGPRVRMFEIVGWDDGEGDVEFEELENFDSDDLWTSKAFFLVRGGEAASILWIGNEFADGLDDEDRFAEVAVSRFEKHLGRSVKCEERLREGDEEDEFWDLFELG
;
A
#
# COMPACT_ATOMS: atom_id res chain seq x y z
N MET A 1 2.48 -60.91 -19.99
CA MET A 1 3.34 -60.05 -19.15
C MET A 1 2.62 -60.03 -17.84
N ASP A 2 2.99 -61.00 -17.00
CA ASP A 2 2.24 -61.41 -15.82
C ASP A 2 3.20 -61.34 -14.63
N LYS A 3 2.74 -60.67 -13.57
CA LYS A 3 3.11 -60.84 -12.15
C LYS A 3 4.55 -60.41 -11.79
N GLU A 4 4.89 -59.92 -10.61
CA GLU A 4 4.37 -59.96 -9.24
C GLU A 4 5.11 -58.82 -8.48
N GLU A 5 4.44 -58.03 -7.64
CA GLU A 5 4.55 -58.08 -6.16
C GLU A 5 5.87 -57.53 -5.57
N VAL A 6 5.77 -56.40 -4.85
CA VAL A 6 6.54 -56.18 -3.61
C VAL A 6 5.62 -55.51 -2.59
N LYS A 7 5.44 -56.20 -1.46
CA LYS A 7 4.70 -55.82 -0.26
C LYS A 7 5.57 -55.04 0.73
N GLN A 8 4.91 -54.14 1.45
CA GLN A 8 4.91 -53.89 2.92
C GLN A 8 6.21 -53.91 3.73
N GLU A 9 6.38 -52.87 4.58
CA GLU A 9 6.51 -52.93 6.07
C GLU A 9 6.71 -51.47 6.57
N GLU A 10 5.82 -50.85 7.34
CA GLU A 10 5.53 -50.97 8.79
C GLU A 10 6.40 -50.03 9.68
N LYS A 11 5.77 -48.91 10.15
CA LYS A 11 5.80 -48.17 11.47
C LYS A 11 7.11 -48.07 12.34
N PRO A 12 7.21 -47.22 13.39
CA PRO A 12 6.36 -46.13 13.93
C PRO A 12 7.10 -44.82 14.38
N ALA A 13 6.29 -43.81 14.76
CA ALA A 13 6.42 -42.80 15.84
C ALA A 13 7.78 -42.12 16.21
N ALA A 14 7.79 -40.78 16.12
CA ALA A 14 8.16 -39.80 17.18
C ALA A 14 7.89 -38.38 16.62
N ALA A 15 6.80 -37.69 16.95
CA ALA A 15 6.65 -36.87 18.16
C ALA A 15 7.87 -35.97 18.43
N SER A 16 7.84 -34.73 17.90
CA SER A 16 8.27 -33.49 18.57
C SER A 16 8.25 -32.36 17.55
N ILE A 17 7.12 -31.67 17.43
CA ILE A 17 7.13 -30.26 17.03
C ILE A 17 6.45 -29.55 18.20
N PRO A 18 7.15 -28.71 18.97
CA PRO A 18 6.47 -27.82 19.90
C PRO A 18 5.62 -26.86 19.06
N ALA A 19 4.31 -26.96 19.27
CA ALA A 19 3.33 -25.95 18.89
C ALA A 19 3.28 -24.93 20.02
N GLU A 20 4.16 -23.93 19.94
CA GLU A 20 4.22 -22.67 20.69
C GLU A 20 5.07 -21.79 19.77
N GLU A 21 4.59 -20.69 19.20
CA GLU A 21 3.80 -19.66 19.83
C GLU A 21 2.59 -19.26 18.98
N ALA A 22 1.49 -19.07 19.69
CA ALA A 22 0.39 -18.23 19.24
C ALA A 22 0.95 -16.83 19.01
N GLY A 23 1.16 -16.46 17.74
CA GLY A 23 1.09 -15.08 17.34
C GLY A 23 -0.35 -14.63 17.46
N GLU A 24 -0.75 -14.24 18.68
CA GLU A 24 -1.75 -13.20 18.84
C GLU A 24 -1.13 -11.92 18.26
N GLU A 25 -1.31 -11.69 16.96
CA GLU A 25 -1.18 -10.35 16.40
C GLU A 25 -2.59 -9.91 16.01
N GLY A 26 -2.94 -8.73 16.50
CA GLY A 26 -4.30 -8.34 16.82
C GLY A 26 -5.25 -8.41 15.64
N GLU A 27 -6.48 -8.78 15.95
CA GLU A 27 -7.62 -8.31 15.17
C GLU A 27 -7.76 -6.79 15.42
N GLU A 28 -6.85 -6.00 14.84
CA GLU A 28 -7.05 -4.56 14.67
C GLU A 28 -8.00 -4.40 13.49
N SER A 29 -9.30 -4.50 13.80
CA SER A 29 -10.38 -4.05 12.92
C SER A 29 -10.46 -2.51 12.92
N GLY A 30 -9.34 -1.85 12.63
CA GLY A 30 -9.33 -0.46 12.18
C GLY A 30 -9.64 -0.40 10.68
N PRO A 31 -10.11 0.75 10.15
CA PRO A 31 -10.19 0.93 8.72
C PRO A 31 -8.78 0.84 8.14
N ARG A 32 -8.46 -0.28 7.46
CA ARG A 32 -7.14 -0.49 6.85
C ARG A 32 -6.85 0.57 5.80
N VAL A 33 -6.16 1.62 6.17
CA VAL A 33 -5.61 2.59 5.21
C VAL A 33 -4.46 1.91 4.48
N ARG A 34 -4.32 2.18 3.18
CA ARG A 34 -3.18 1.76 2.37
C ARG A 34 -2.49 2.97 1.80
N MET A 35 -1.16 3.00 1.90
CA MET A 35 -0.35 4.08 1.39
C MET A 35 0.46 3.61 0.18
N PHE A 36 0.50 4.44 -0.86
CA PHE A 36 1.23 4.16 -2.09
C PHE A 36 2.15 5.34 -2.40
N GLU A 37 3.45 5.10 -2.46
CA GLU A 37 4.44 6.07 -2.90
C GLU A 37 4.45 6.20 -4.42
N ILE A 38 4.56 7.42 -4.91
CA ILE A 38 4.81 7.71 -6.33
C ILE A 38 6.33 7.74 -6.54
N VAL A 39 6.89 6.61 -6.98
CA VAL A 39 8.34 6.40 -7.12
C VAL A 39 8.89 6.82 -8.48
N GLY A 40 8.02 7.00 -9.47
CA GLY A 40 8.39 7.38 -10.84
C GLY A 40 7.39 8.34 -11.46
N TRP A 41 7.87 9.52 -11.86
CA TRP A 41 7.13 10.51 -12.64
C TRP A 41 8.01 11.01 -13.79
N ASP A 42 7.50 10.95 -15.01
CA ASP A 42 8.14 11.51 -16.21
C ASP A 42 7.16 12.46 -16.90
N ASP A 43 7.56 13.74 -17.02
CA ASP A 43 6.72 14.86 -17.49
C ASP A 43 6.30 14.75 -18.99
N GLY A 44 6.96 13.88 -19.75
CA GLY A 44 6.79 13.78 -21.20
C GLY A 44 5.55 13.00 -21.61
N GLU A 45 5.45 11.75 -21.17
CA GLU A 45 4.34 10.81 -21.47
C GLU A 45 4.40 9.55 -20.58
N GLY A 46 5.35 9.49 -19.64
CA GLY A 46 5.75 8.26 -18.97
C GLY A 46 4.70 7.69 -18.04
N ASP A 47 4.83 6.39 -17.82
CA ASP A 47 4.06 5.68 -16.83
C ASP A 47 4.41 6.19 -15.43
N VAL A 48 3.37 6.40 -14.62
CA VAL A 48 3.55 6.71 -13.20
C VAL A 48 3.67 5.38 -12.46
N GLU A 49 4.76 5.23 -11.72
CA GLU A 49 5.03 4.02 -10.95
C GLU A 49 4.62 4.24 -9.49
N PHE A 50 3.92 3.24 -8.96
CA PHE A 50 3.39 3.26 -7.59
C PHE A 50 3.95 2.07 -6.83
N GLU A 51 4.39 2.30 -5.60
CA GLU A 51 4.83 1.27 -4.67
C GLU A 51 3.96 1.30 -3.40
N GLU A 52 3.35 0.17 -3.04
CA GLU A 52 2.56 0.06 -1.80
C GLU A 52 3.51 -0.07 -0.61
N LEU A 53 3.36 0.82 0.37
CA LEU A 53 4.13 0.79 1.62
C LEU A 53 3.41 -0.08 2.65
N GLU A 54 4.08 -1.13 3.10
CA GLU A 54 3.61 -2.00 4.18
C GLU A 54 4.10 -1.47 5.55
N ASN A 55 3.22 -1.44 6.55
CA ASN A 55 3.52 -0.92 7.91
C ASN A 55 3.98 0.55 7.92
N PHE A 56 3.31 1.39 7.14
CA PHE A 56 3.64 2.80 7.05
C PHE A 56 3.22 3.58 8.30
N ASP A 57 3.93 4.67 8.58
CA ASP A 57 3.57 5.65 9.61
C ASP A 57 3.76 7.10 9.12
N SER A 58 3.48 8.09 9.97
CA SER A 58 3.55 9.51 9.60
C SER A 58 4.98 9.98 9.22
N ASP A 59 6.02 9.32 9.72
CA ASP A 59 7.43 9.63 9.41
C ASP A 59 7.80 9.24 7.97
N ASP A 60 7.01 8.35 7.34
CA ASP A 60 7.16 8.00 5.93
C ASP A 60 6.67 9.10 4.96
N LEU A 61 6.05 10.17 5.45
CA LEU A 61 5.69 11.32 4.63
C LEU A 61 6.92 12.22 4.40
N TRP A 62 7.77 11.83 3.46
CA TRP A 62 8.96 12.60 3.10
C TRP A 62 8.60 13.80 2.20
N THR A 63 9.13 14.97 2.52
CA THR A 63 8.96 16.22 1.74
C THR A 63 9.37 16.10 0.27
N SER A 64 10.29 15.19 -0.05
CA SER A 64 10.79 14.95 -1.40
C SER A 64 9.96 13.93 -2.18
N LYS A 65 8.82 13.49 -1.67
CA LYS A 65 7.99 12.42 -2.24
C LYS A 65 6.51 12.83 -2.33
N ALA A 66 5.71 12.01 -3.01
CA ALA A 66 4.27 12.14 -3.06
C ALA A 66 3.62 10.77 -2.84
N PHE A 67 2.45 10.76 -2.20
CA PHE A 67 1.78 9.54 -1.76
C PHE A 67 0.28 9.57 -2.04
N PHE A 68 -0.29 8.40 -2.32
CA PHE A 68 -1.73 8.17 -2.28
C PHE A 68 -2.10 7.40 -1.02
N LEU A 69 -3.03 7.96 -0.23
CA LEU A 69 -3.66 7.26 0.88
C LEU A 69 -5.04 6.80 0.46
N VAL A 70 -5.33 5.51 0.61
CA VAL A 70 -6.60 4.89 0.24
C VAL A 70 -7.25 4.29 1.47
N ARG A 71 -8.41 4.80 1.85
CA ARG A 71 -9.19 4.26 2.97
C ARG A 71 -9.73 2.88 2.62
N GLY A 72 -9.51 1.91 3.50
CA GLY A 72 -9.89 0.51 3.31
C GLY A 72 -11.40 0.35 3.11
N GLY A 73 -11.79 -0.32 2.03
CA GLY A 73 -13.21 -0.51 1.67
C GLY A 73 -13.84 0.65 0.90
N GLU A 74 -13.14 1.78 0.75
CA GLU A 74 -13.62 2.95 0.01
C GLU A 74 -12.95 3.08 -1.36
N ALA A 75 -13.64 3.80 -2.25
CA ALA A 75 -13.12 4.28 -3.53
C ALA A 75 -12.62 5.73 -3.41
N ALA A 76 -12.31 6.18 -2.20
CA ALA A 76 -11.78 7.51 -1.91
C ALA A 76 -10.26 7.41 -1.68
N SER A 77 -9.52 8.35 -2.25
CA SER A 77 -8.10 8.52 -1.99
C SER A 77 -7.75 9.98 -1.69
N ILE A 78 -6.70 10.17 -0.92
CA ILE A 78 -6.07 11.46 -0.67
C ILE A 78 -4.71 11.43 -1.39
N LEU A 79 -4.43 12.44 -2.20
CA LEU A 79 -3.10 12.65 -2.77
C LEU A 79 -2.36 13.63 -1.88
N TRP A 80 -1.31 13.17 -1.21
CA TRP A 80 -0.40 14.00 -0.45
C TRP A 80 0.86 14.29 -1.28
N ILE A 81 1.29 15.54 -1.32
CA ILE A 81 2.45 15.98 -2.09
C ILE A 81 3.41 16.73 -1.17
N GLY A 82 4.62 16.18 -1.02
CA GLY A 82 5.69 16.81 -0.26
C GLY A 82 6.15 18.11 -0.91
N ASN A 83 6.56 19.08 -0.09
CA ASN A 83 6.93 20.41 -0.59
C ASN A 83 8.09 20.39 -1.59
N GLU A 84 9.17 19.67 -1.28
CA GLU A 84 10.33 19.56 -2.18
C GLU A 84 9.96 18.82 -3.48
N PHE A 85 9.06 17.83 -3.41
CA PHE A 85 8.55 17.17 -4.61
C PHE A 85 7.74 18.12 -5.48
N ALA A 86 6.81 18.86 -4.88
CA ALA A 86 5.95 19.82 -5.56
C ALA A 86 6.76 20.93 -6.25
N ASP A 87 7.80 21.45 -5.60
CA ASP A 87 8.71 22.44 -6.19
C ASP A 87 9.50 21.90 -7.40
N GLY A 88 9.63 20.57 -7.52
CA GLY A 88 10.21 19.90 -8.68
C GLY A 88 9.24 19.70 -9.86
N LEU A 89 7.95 19.97 -9.68
CA LEU A 89 6.93 19.81 -10.71
C LEU A 89 6.77 21.09 -11.54
N ASP A 90 6.74 20.96 -12.87
CA ASP A 90 6.39 22.06 -13.76
C ASP A 90 4.92 22.49 -13.62
N ASP A 91 4.02 21.53 -13.36
CA ASP A 91 2.58 21.76 -13.21
C ASP A 91 1.97 20.73 -12.24
N GLU A 92 1.72 21.15 -10.99
CA GLU A 92 1.20 20.33 -9.90
C GLU A 92 -0.22 19.80 -10.18
N ASP A 93 -1.06 20.62 -10.82
CA ASP A 93 -2.44 20.24 -11.19
C ASP A 93 -2.43 19.13 -12.24
N ARG A 94 -1.61 19.31 -13.30
CA ARG A 94 -1.43 18.28 -14.34
C ARG A 94 -0.86 17.00 -13.74
N PHE A 95 0.13 17.11 -12.85
CA PHE A 95 0.67 15.96 -12.12
C PHE A 95 -0.43 15.21 -11.38
N ALA A 96 -1.22 15.91 -10.56
CA ALA A 96 -2.30 15.30 -9.77
C ALA A 96 -3.34 14.61 -10.67
N GLU A 97 -3.78 15.24 -11.75
CA GLU A 97 -4.74 14.64 -12.68
C GLU A 97 -4.20 13.35 -13.34
N VAL A 98 -2.94 13.37 -13.78
CA VAL A 98 -2.31 12.20 -14.40
C VAL A 98 -2.07 11.11 -13.35
N ALA A 99 -1.55 11.46 -12.18
CA ALA A 99 -1.27 10.54 -11.09
C ALA A 99 -2.54 9.80 -10.66
N VAL A 100 -3.66 10.50 -10.47
CA VAL A 100 -4.97 9.89 -10.13
C VAL A 100 -5.44 8.94 -11.23
N SER A 101 -5.44 9.41 -12.48
CA SER A 101 -5.85 8.61 -13.65
C SER A 101 -5.02 7.34 -13.81
N ARG A 102 -3.71 7.40 -13.52
CA ARG A 102 -2.81 6.25 -13.55
C ARG A 102 -2.99 5.35 -12.33
N PHE A 103 -3.26 5.91 -11.18
CA PHE A 103 -3.51 5.19 -9.94
C PHE A 103 -4.80 4.34 -10.02
N GLU A 104 -5.86 4.86 -10.62
CA GLU A 104 -7.09 4.09 -10.90
C GLU A 104 -6.80 2.87 -11.78
N LYS A 105 -5.95 3.03 -12.80
CA LYS A 105 -5.50 1.93 -13.67
C LYS A 105 -4.64 0.93 -12.91
N HIS A 106 -3.73 1.41 -12.04
CA HIS A 106 -2.86 0.57 -11.23
C HIS A 106 -3.67 -0.32 -10.28
N LEU A 107 -4.65 0.25 -9.58
CA LEU A 107 -5.54 -0.50 -8.68
C LEU A 107 -6.57 -1.36 -9.40
N GLY A 108 -6.74 -1.20 -10.72
CA GLY A 108 -7.74 -1.93 -11.51
C GLY A 108 -9.18 -1.64 -11.11
N ARG A 109 -9.44 -0.50 -10.46
CA ARG A 109 -10.76 -0.08 -9.97
C ARG A 109 -10.88 1.44 -9.99
N SER A 110 -12.10 1.97 -10.09
CA SER A 110 -12.32 3.40 -9.98
C SER A 110 -12.03 3.87 -8.56
N VAL A 111 -11.19 4.90 -8.47
CA VAL A 111 -10.82 5.57 -7.22
C VAL A 111 -10.91 7.07 -7.47
N LYS A 112 -11.67 7.75 -6.64
CA LYS A 112 -11.81 9.20 -6.66
C LYS A 112 -10.77 9.79 -5.72
N CYS A 113 -9.95 10.69 -6.25
CA CYS A 113 -9.17 11.59 -5.42
C CYS A 113 -10.11 12.63 -4.82
N GLU A 114 -10.38 12.51 -3.53
CA GLU A 114 -11.28 13.42 -2.82
C GLU A 114 -10.55 14.69 -2.41
N GLU A 115 -9.27 14.55 -2.09
CA GLU A 115 -8.47 15.63 -1.56
C GLU A 115 -7.04 15.58 -2.10
N ARG A 116 -6.51 16.78 -2.34
CA ARG A 116 -5.12 17.01 -2.71
C ARG A 116 -4.52 17.86 -1.61
N LEU A 117 -3.61 17.27 -0.86
CA LEU A 117 -2.92 17.92 0.25
C LEU A 117 -1.48 18.18 -0.15
N ARG A 118 -1.00 19.35 0.23
CA ARG A 118 0.42 19.68 0.20
C ARG A 118 0.95 19.59 1.62
N GLU A 119 2.23 19.26 1.77
CA GLU A 119 2.87 19.26 3.08
C GLU A 119 2.71 20.62 3.78
N GLY A 120 2.14 20.59 4.99
CA GLY A 120 1.79 21.75 5.81
C GLY A 120 0.34 22.21 5.69
N ASP A 121 -0.43 21.67 4.74
CA ASP A 121 -1.87 21.95 4.54
C ASP A 121 -2.77 20.81 5.07
N GLU A 122 -2.22 19.81 5.76
CA GLU A 122 -2.97 18.66 6.27
C GLU A 122 -3.84 19.03 7.47
N GLU A 123 -5.13 18.70 7.41
CA GLU A 123 -6.05 18.84 8.54
C GLU A 123 -5.88 17.70 9.57
N ASP A 124 -6.36 17.89 10.81
CA ASP A 124 -6.28 16.87 11.86
C ASP A 124 -6.87 15.51 11.42
N GLU A 125 -7.93 15.51 10.59
CA GLU A 125 -8.57 14.30 10.05
C GLU A 125 -7.66 13.46 9.12
N PHE A 126 -6.62 14.08 8.54
CA PHE A 126 -5.61 13.37 7.79
C PHE A 126 -4.67 12.60 8.71
N TRP A 127 -4.26 13.22 9.83
CA TRP A 127 -3.35 12.61 10.80
C TRP A 127 -3.99 11.43 11.56
N ASP A 128 -5.30 11.48 11.79
CA ASP A 128 -6.10 10.36 12.32
C ASP A 128 -5.95 9.06 11.50
N LEU A 129 -5.55 9.14 10.22
CA LEU A 129 -5.32 7.97 9.37
C LEU A 129 -4.07 7.17 9.77
N PHE A 130 -3.13 7.78 10.48
CA PHE A 130 -1.88 7.17 10.92
C PHE A 130 -1.94 6.72 12.38
N GLU A 131 -2.77 7.33 13.23
CA GLU A 131 -2.91 6.97 14.65
C GLU A 131 -3.69 5.65 14.89
N LEU A 132 -4.35 5.13 13.87
CA LEU A 132 -5.17 3.91 13.91
C LEU A 132 -4.52 2.69 13.23
N GLY A 133 -3.24 2.80 12.84
CA GLY A 133 -2.46 1.78 12.13
C GLY A 133 -1.30 1.24 12.94
#